data_AF-A0A7C4ZFX2-F1
#
_entry.id   AF-A0A7C4ZFX2-F1
#
_cell.length_a   1.000
_cell.length_b   1.000
_cell.length_c   1.000
_cell.angle_alpha   90.00
_cell.angle_beta   90.00
_cell.angle_gamma   90.00
#
_symmetry.space_group_name_H-M   'P 1'
#
loop_
_entity.id
_entity.type
_entity.pdbx_description
1 polymer ?
#
loop_
_entity_poly.entity_id
_entity_poly.type
_entity_poly.pdbx_seq_one_letter_code
_entity_poly.pdbx_strand_id
1 'polypeptide(L)'
;MKIPKRSWIPLYSLYLLKNITTALKFQKLTFLIQVEGKLPGYTFFMHHYGPFSRELDVDSKFLNAINFVDKQIKEGEKYPYFVFSITNEGAKFVENTIEKTIEQPVLDKVMKIIKKHGNKNYLDITEYVYKKYVIPGMASQEIIPHLIEDSASLEHFWKRRYSEECPVSFLILAMIGYIEKAITKLSGIQDPVHKGVCIASISELTAKLIDLTSGCEIPEKCPLSFKHLLSDLSEHISFFDWYCSHHGILESVSDIDFSEFINEEELKRLQKIFQTTELIY
;
A
#
# COMPACT_ATOMS: atom_id res chain seq x y z
N MET A 1 -16.37 -8.48 -26.43
CA MET A 1 -16.00 -7.46 -25.42
C MET A 1 -14.53 -7.15 -25.55
N LYS A 2 -14.12 -5.88 -25.50
CA LYS A 2 -12.71 -5.48 -25.68
C LYS A 2 -12.14 -5.03 -24.34
N ILE A 3 -11.17 -5.76 -23.81
CA ILE A 3 -10.41 -5.36 -22.61
C ILE A 3 -9.11 -4.64 -23.04
N PRO A 4 -8.51 -3.80 -22.20
CA PRO A 4 -7.20 -3.22 -22.48
C PRO A 4 -6.15 -4.31 -22.73
N LYS A 5 -5.31 -4.16 -23.75
CA LYS A 5 -4.32 -5.20 -24.11
C LYS A 5 -3.44 -5.59 -22.92
N ARG A 6 -2.95 -4.62 -22.15
CA ARG A 6 -2.10 -4.83 -20.95
C ARG A 6 -2.76 -5.65 -19.83
N SER A 7 -4.08 -5.75 -19.79
CA SER A 7 -4.81 -6.47 -18.74
C SER A 7 -4.60 -7.99 -18.76
N TRP A 8 -3.98 -8.55 -19.80
CA TRP A 8 -3.65 -9.97 -19.83
C TRP A 8 -2.68 -10.37 -18.71
N ILE A 9 -1.75 -9.49 -18.31
CA ILE A 9 -0.76 -9.78 -17.26
C ILE A 9 -1.44 -10.04 -15.90
N PRO A 10 -2.24 -9.11 -15.35
CA PRO A 10 -2.91 -9.35 -14.07
C PRO A 10 -3.91 -10.50 -14.14
N LEU A 11 -4.64 -10.68 -15.25
CA LEU A 11 -5.56 -11.80 -15.42
C LEU A 11 -4.85 -13.16 -15.41
N TYR A 12 -3.77 -13.30 -16.18
CA TYR A 12 -2.99 -14.54 -16.20
C TYR A 12 -2.34 -14.81 -14.84
N SER A 13 -1.91 -13.76 -14.13
CA SER A 13 -1.37 -13.89 -12.78
C SER A 13 -2.40 -14.43 -11.78
N LEU A 14 -3.62 -13.88 -11.80
CA LEU A 14 -4.73 -14.35 -10.98
C LEU A 14 -5.19 -15.76 -11.38
N TYR A 15 -5.15 -16.11 -12.67
CA TYR A 15 -5.45 -17.46 -13.14
C TYR A 15 -4.52 -18.52 -12.54
N LEU A 16 -3.23 -18.21 -12.48
CA LEU A 16 -2.19 -19.10 -11.93
C LEU A 16 -2.21 -19.15 -10.40
N LEU A 17 -2.38 -18.00 -9.73
CA LEU A 17 -2.33 -17.92 -8.26
C LEU A 17 -3.68 -18.13 -7.58
N LYS A 18 -4.79 -18.11 -8.34
CA LYS A 18 -6.19 -18.11 -7.90
C LYS A 18 -6.62 -16.84 -7.16
N ASN A 19 -5.78 -16.34 -6.26
CA ASN A 19 -5.96 -15.07 -5.59
C ASN A 19 -4.63 -14.35 -5.36
N ILE A 20 -4.72 -13.02 -5.22
CA ILE A 20 -3.64 -12.17 -4.74
C ILE A 20 -4.23 -11.31 -3.63
N THR A 21 -3.64 -11.40 -2.44
CA THR A 21 -4.00 -10.58 -1.28
C THR A 21 -3.23 -9.27 -1.31
N THR A 22 -3.86 -8.19 -0.87
CA THR A 22 -3.38 -6.78 -0.85
C THR A 22 -3.25 -6.12 -2.22
N ALA A 23 -3.56 -4.82 -2.27
CA ALA A 23 -3.35 -4.00 -3.47
C ALA A 23 -1.85 -3.79 -3.75
N LEU A 24 -1.03 -3.66 -2.70
CA LEU A 24 0.42 -3.56 -2.80
C LEU A 24 1.02 -4.79 -3.48
N LYS A 25 0.73 -6.01 -3.01
CA LYS A 25 1.25 -7.23 -3.67
C LYS A 25 0.80 -7.30 -5.13
N PHE A 26 -0.44 -6.92 -5.44
CA PHE A 26 -0.94 -6.92 -6.81
C PHE A 26 -0.17 -5.96 -7.72
N GLN A 27 0.10 -4.74 -7.26
CA GLN A 27 0.94 -3.75 -7.96
C GLN A 27 2.39 -4.24 -8.11
N LYS A 28 3.03 -4.68 -7.02
CA LYS A 28 4.44 -5.08 -7.03
C LYS A 28 4.68 -6.37 -7.82
N LEU A 29 3.80 -7.35 -7.73
CA LEU A 29 3.92 -8.59 -8.51
C LEU A 29 3.75 -8.31 -10.02
N THR A 30 2.77 -7.49 -10.40
CA THR A 30 2.57 -7.10 -11.81
C THR A 30 3.79 -6.34 -12.35
N PHE A 31 4.34 -5.42 -11.55
CA PHE A 31 5.59 -4.73 -11.87
C PHE A 31 6.75 -5.70 -12.10
N LEU A 32 6.95 -6.67 -11.20
CA LEU A 32 8.03 -7.67 -11.33
C LEU A 32 7.87 -8.54 -12.57
N ILE A 33 6.64 -8.96 -12.88
CA ILE A 33 6.35 -9.72 -14.10
C ILE A 33 6.75 -8.93 -15.34
N GLN A 34 6.39 -7.65 -15.39
CA GLN A 34 6.71 -6.79 -16.51
C GLN A 34 8.22 -6.54 -16.64
N VAL A 35 8.88 -6.15 -15.55
CA VAL A 35 10.28 -5.72 -15.57
C VAL A 35 11.24 -6.91 -15.68
N GLU A 36 11.07 -7.95 -14.86
CA GLU A 36 11.95 -9.14 -14.94
C GLU A 36 11.66 -9.96 -16.21
N GLY A 37 10.42 -9.94 -16.71
CA GLY A 37 10.01 -10.60 -17.94
C GLY A 37 10.34 -9.83 -19.21
N LYS A 38 10.74 -8.56 -19.09
CA LYS A 38 10.93 -7.61 -20.20
C LYS A 38 9.70 -7.57 -21.12
N LEU A 39 8.52 -7.48 -20.50
CA LEU A 39 7.24 -7.49 -21.20
C LEU A 39 6.73 -6.06 -21.38
N PRO A 40 6.06 -5.73 -22.49
CA PRO A 40 5.31 -4.49 -22.60
C PRO A 40 4.06 -4.58 -21.71
N GLY A 41 3.55 -3.44 -21.25
CA GLY A 41 2.36 -3.44 -20.42
C GLY A 41 2.04 -2.06 -19.84
N TYR A 42 1.91 -2.04 -18.53
CA TYR A 42 1.58 -0.88 -17.74
C TYR A 42 2.73 0.13 -17.69
N THR A 43 2.40 1.41 -17.67
CA THR A 43 3.39 2.43 -17.32
C THR A 43 3.52 2.44 -15.80
N PHE A 44 4.71 2.10 -15.32
CA PHE A 44 5.11 2.27 -13.94
C PHE A 44 6.00 3.50 -13.84
N PHE A 45 5.59 4.47 -13.03
CA PHE A 45 6.45 5.57 -12.63
C PHE A 45 6.97 5.30 -11.22
N MET A 46 8.18 5.81 -10.96
CA MET A 46 8.64 5.97 -9.59
C MET A 46 7.81 7.08 -8.98
N HIS A 47 6.75 6.71 -8.27
CA HIS A 47 6.10 7.62 -7.36
C HIS A 47 6.82 7.56 -6.02
N HIS A 48 6.42 8.41 -5.07
CA HIS A 48 6.83 8.30 -3.68
C HIS A 48 6.57 6.90 -3.06
N TYR A 49 5.76 6.06 -3.74
CA TYR A 49 5.31 4.70 -3.40
C TYR A 49 6.14 3.57 -4.02
N GLY A 50 7.33 3.87 -4.55
CA GLY A 50 8.04 2.99 -5.48
C GLY A 50 7.27 2.78 -6.79
N PRO A 51 7.48 1.68 -7.53
CA PRO A 51 6.78 1.47 -8.79
C PRO A 51 5.29 1.29 -8.53
N PHE A 52 4.50 2.17 -9.14
CA PHE A 52 3.04 2.18 -9.09
C PHE A 52 2.48 2.43 -10.49
N SER A 53 1.36 1.78 -10.80
CA SER A 53 0.63 2.04 -12.04
C SER A 53 -0.83 2.38 -11.75
N ARG A 54 -1.21 3.62 -12.07
CA ARG A 54 -2.60 4.08 -12.05
C ARG A 54 -3.46 3.31 -13.06
N GLU A 55 -2.89 2.97 -14.20
CA GLU A 55 -3.55 2.16 -15.22
C GLU A 55 -3.93 0.78 -14.70
N LEU A 56 -3.07 0.15 -13.89
CA LEU A 56 -3.38 -1.14 -13.28
C LEU A 56 -4.52 -1.05 -12.27
N ASP A 57 -4.58 0.02 -11.46
CA ASP A 57 -5.70 0.24 -10.55
C ASP A 57 -7.02 0.40 -11.33
N VAL A 58 -7.03 1.25 -12.36
CA VAL A 58 -8.21 1.45 -13.24
C VAL A 58 -8.62 0.15 -13.91
N ASP A 59 -7.68 -0.58 -14.51
CA ASP A 59 -7.95 -1.85 -15.18
C ASP A 59 -8.48 -2.89 -14.19
N SER A 60 -7.99 -2.94 -12.95
CA SER A 60 -8.49 -3.87 -11.93
C SER A 60 -9.97 -3.62 -11.59
N LYS A 61 -10.38 -2.35 -11.50
CA LYS A 61 -11.77 -1.94 -11.27
C LYS A 61 -12.64 -2.30 -12.48
N PHE A 62 -12.13 -2.08 -13.70
CA PHE A 62 -12.82 -2.47 -14.92
C PHE A 62 -12.99 -4.00 -15.02
N LEU A 63 -11.95 -4.79 -14.75
CA LEU A 63 -12.01 -6.25 -14.74
C LEU A 63 -13.01 -6.79 -13.71
N ASN A 64 -13.13 -6.10 -12.57
CA ASN A 64 -14.16 -6.38 -11.57
C ASN A 64 -15.57 -6.08 -12.08
N ALA A 65 -15.77 -4.91 -12.69
CA ALA A 65 -17.07 -4.51 -13.24
C ALA A 65 -17.59 -5.44 -14.34
N ILE A 66 -16.69 -6.14 -15.06
CA ILE A 66 -17.05 -7.10 -16.11
C ILE A 66 -17.02 -8.56 -15.63
N ASN A 67 -16.93 -8.78 -14.31
CA ASN A 67 -16.92 -10.09 -13.67
C ASN A 67 -15.79 -11.03 -14.15
N PHE A 68 -14.61 -10.50 -14.49
CA PHE A 68 -13.42 -11.32 -14.79
C PHE A 68 -12.51 -11.50 -13.57
N VAL A 69 -12.55 -10.51 -12.67
CA VAL A 69 -11.87 -10.53 -11.39
C VAL A 69 -12.92 -10.24 -10.33
N ASP A 70 -12.81 -10.87 -9.18
CA ASP A 70 -13.59 -10.52 -7.99
C ASP A 70 -12.67 -9.78 -7.02
N LYS A 71 -13.01 -8.52 -6.73
CA LYS A 71 -12.26 -7.65 -5.81
C LYS A 71 -13.09 -7.44 -4.55
N GLN A 72 -12.68 -8.08 -3.46
CA GLN A 72 -13.36 -8.01 -2.17
C GLN A 72 -12.48 -7.35 -1.10
N ILE A 73 -13.11 -6.68 -0.14
CA ILE A 73 -12.45 -6.30 1.12
C ILE A 73 -12.68 -7.45 2.09
N LYS A 74 -11.61 -7.98 2.67
CA LYS A 74 -11.68 -8.94 3.77
C LYS A 74 -11.22 -8.28 5.06
N GLU A 75 -11.90 -8.61 6.16
CA GLU A 75 -11.44 -8.27 7.49
C GLU A 75 -10.16 -9.08 7.78
N GLY A 76 -9.11 -8.40 8.25
CA GLY A 76 -7.87 -9.03 8.70
C GLY A 76 -7.73 -8.92 10.21
N GLU A 77 -6.72 -9.57 10.77
CA GLU A 77 -6.47 -9.55 12.23
C GLU A 77 -6.17 -8.14 12.75
N LYS A 78 -5.42 -7.34 11.98
CA LYS A 78 -5.05 -5.96 12.33
C LYS A 78 -5.83 -4.92 11.53
N TYR A 79 -5.98 -5.16 10.23
CA TYR A 79 -6.65 -4.23 9.32
C TYR A 79 -7.38 -4.95 8.19
N PRO A 80 -8.45 -4.35 7.63
CA PRO A 80 -9.04 -4.83 6.39
C PRO A 80 -8.06 -4.70 5.22
N TYR A 81 -8.15 -5.62 4.26
CA TYR A 81 -7.30 -5.66 3.08
C TYR A 81 -8.07 -6.14 1.85
N PHE A 82 -7.56 -5.81 0.66
CA PHE A 82 -8.16 -6.27 -0.60
C PHE A 82 -7.74 -7.70 -0.95
N VAL A 83 -8.66 -8.48 -1.50
CA VAL A 83 -8.39 -9.76 -2.14
C VAL A 83 -8.89 -9.71 -3.56
N PHE A 84 -8.00 -10.00 -4.51
CA PHE A 84 -8.29 -10.12 -5.93
C PHE A 84 -8.32 -11.60 -6.27
N SER A 85 -9.42 -12.10 -6.84
CA SER A 85 -9.55 -13.49 -7.27
C SER A 85 -9.99 -13.58 -8.72
N ILE A 86 -9.55 -14.62 -9.44
CA ILE A 86 -10.07 -14.89 -10.78
C ILE A 86 -11.49 -15.47 -10.66
N THR A 87 -12.43 -15.00 -11.47
CA THR A 87 -13.78 -15.59 -11.57
C THR A 87 -13.79 -16.77 -12.56
N ASN A 88 -14.90 -17.50 -12.64
CA ASN A 88 -15.07 -18.54 -13.65
C ASN A 88 -15.05 -17.96 -15.07
N GLU A 89 -15.67 -16.80 -15.27
CA GLU A 89 -15.70 -16.07 -16.54
C GLU A 89 -14.30 -15.58 -16.92
N GLY A 90 -13.54 -15.04 -15.96
CA GLY A 90 -12.15 -14.63 -16.17
C GLY A 90 -11.24 -15.80 -16.52
N ALA A 91 -11.38 -16.94 -15.83
CA ALA A 91 -10.61 -18.15 -16.13
C ALA A 91 -10.91 -18.69 -17.54
N LYS A 92 -12.19 -18.78 -17.92
CA LYS A 92 -12.58 -19.16 -19.30
C LYS A 92 -12.04 -18.18 -20.34
N PHE A 93 -11.98 -16.89 -20.03
CA PHE A 93 -11.39 -15.89 -20.92
C PHE A 93 -9.89 -16.11 -21.11
N VAL A 94 -9.16 -16.43 -20.03
CA VAL A 94 -7.73 -16.75 -20.07
C VAL A 94 -7.48 -17.95 -21.00
N GLU A 95 -8.16 -19.07 -20.76
CA GLU A 95 -8.00 -20.32 -21.53
C GLU A 95 -8.38 -20.15 -23.01
N ASN A 96 -9.47 -19.41 -23.28
CA ASN A 96 -9.98 -19.29 -24.65
C ASN A 96 -9.33 -18.15 -25.46
N THR A 97 -8.73 -17.18 -24.79
CA THR A 97 -8.19 -15.98 -25.45
C THR A 97 -6.71 -15.81 -25.17
N ILE A 98 -6.30 -15.67 -23.90
CA ILE A 98 -4.92 -15.32 -23.56
C ILE A 98 -3.96 -16.45 -23.95
N GLU A 99 -4.24 -17.69 -23.55
CA GLU A 99 -3.38 -18.85 -23.85
C GLU A 99 -3.30 -19.17 -25.35
N LYS A 100 -4.30 -18.75 -26.13
CA LYS A 100 -4.32 -18.96 -27.60
C LYS A 100 -3.71 -17.80 -28.38
N THR A 101 -3.54 -16.62 -27.79
CA THR A 101 -3.09 -15.40 -28.49
C THR A 101 -1.72 -14.92 -28.05
N ILE A 102 -1.32 -15.18 -26.81
CA ILE A 102 0.01 -14.86 -26.30
C ILE A 102 0.92 -16.05 -26.54
N GLU A 103 2.08 -15.79 -27.13
CA GLU A 103 3.06 -16.83 -27.43
C GLU A 103 3.54 -17.56 -26.16
N GLN A 104 3.67 -18.89 -26.24
CA GLN A 104 4.09 -19.71 -25.10
C GLN A 104 5.38 -19.22 -24.41
N PRO A 105 6.45 -18.81 -25.14
CA PRO A 105 7.65 -18.29 -24.49
C PRO A 105 7.43 -17.02 -23.66
N VAL A 106 6.38 -16.24 -23.96
CA VAL A 106 5.98 -15.08 -23.16
C VAL A 106 5.27 -15.52 -21.89
N LEU A 107 4.35 -16.49 -22.00
CA LEU A 107 3.66 -17.07 -20.83
C LEU A 107 4.66 -17.77 -19.89
N ASP A 108 5.66 -18.47 -20.42
CA ASP A 108 6.71 -19.13 -19.65
C ASP A 108 7.52 -18.15 -18.79
N LYS A 109 7.79 -16.94 -19.31
CA LYS A 109 8.45 -15.88 -18.53
C LYS A 109 7.58 -15.46 -17.34
N VAL A 110 6.27 -15.28 -17.55
CA VAL A 110 5.33 -14.93 -16.48
C VAL A 110 5.29 -16.04 -15.44
N MET A 111 5.14 -17.30 -15.86
CA MET A 111 5.14 -18.46 -14.96
C MET A 111 6.43 -18.56 -14.14
N LYS A 112 7.59 -18.31 -14.75
CA LYS A 112 8.88 -18.29 -14.05
C LYS A 112 8.92 -17.24 -12.94
N ILE A 113 8.40 -16.05 -13.20
CA ILE A 113 8.39 -14.94 -12.23
C ILE A 113 7.37 -15.21 -11.13
N ILE A 114 6.20 -15.75 -11.46
CA ILE A 114 5.19 -16.18 -10.49
C ILE A 114 5.72 -17.32 -9.61
N LYS A 115 6.43 -18.30 -10.16
CA LYS A 115 7.08 -19.35 -9.38
C LYS A 115 8.10 -18.79 -8.39
N LYS A 116 8.80 -17.71 -8.77
CA LYS A 116 9.81 -17.06 -7.94
C LYS A 116 9.23 -16.16 -6.84
N HIS A 117 8.14 -15.44 -7.12
CA HIS A 117 7.64 -14.38 -6.23
C HIS A 117 6.18 -14.52 -5.78
N GLY A 118 5.37 -15.35 -6.46
CA GLY A 118 3.93 -15.44 -6.22
C GLY A 118 3.55 -15.89 -4.81
N ASN A 119 4.37 -16.76 -4.21
CA ASN A 119 4.17 -17.26 -2.84
C ASN A 119 4.70 -16.32 -1.76
N LYS A 120 5.44 -15.27 -2.10
CA LYS A 120 5.88 -14.26 -1.13
C LYS A 120 4.69 -13.51 -0.58
N ASN A 121 4.72 -13.14 0.70
CA ASN A 121 3.73 -12.22 1.25
C ASN A 121 3.97 -10.79 0.70
N TYR A 122 3.05 -9.88 1.00
CA TYR A 122 3.14 -8.50 0.50
C TYR A 122 4.30 -7.70 1.11
N LEU A 123 4.76 -8.06 2.31
CA LEU A 123 5.90 -7.43 2.97
C LEU A 123 7.21 -7.78 2.23
N ASP A 124 7.43 -9.08 2.03
CA ASP A 124 8.63 -9.62 1.36
C ASP A 124 8.77 -9.11 -0.09
N ILE A 125 7.65 -9.04 -0.83
CA ILE A 125 7.68 -8.58 -2.22
C ILE A 125 7.91 -7.07 -2.30
N THR A 126 7.37 -6.30 -1.37
CA THR A 126 7.55 -4.84 -1.30
C THR A 126 8.99 -4.51 -0.94
N GLU A 127 9.54 -5.17 0.10
CA GLU A 127 10.95 -5.02 0.46
C GLU A 127 11.87 -5.39 -0.71
N TYR A 128 11.62 -6.52 -1.39
CA TYR A 128 12.41 -6.91 -2.56
C TYR A 128 12.38 -5.85 -3.65
N VAL A 129 11.20 -5.30 -3.95
CA VAL A 129 11.08 -4.23 -4.96
C VAL A 129 11.86 -3.00 -4.55
N TYR A 130 11.82 -2.61 -3.27
CA TYR A 130 12.53 -1.42 -2.79
C TYR A 130 14.04 -1.60 -2.86
N LYS A 131 14.53 -2.70 -2.30
CA LYS A 131 15.96 -3.03 -2.33
C LYS A 131 16.53 -3.07 -3.74
N LYS A 132 15.79 -3.66 -4.68
CA LYS A 132 16.30 -3.92 -6.03
C LYS A 132 16.07 -2.79 -7.02
N TYR A 133 14.96 -2.07 -6.92
CA TYR A 133 14.54 -1.14 -7.98
C TYR A 133 14.45 0.31 -7.51
N VAL A 134 14.20 0.57 -6.23
CA VAL A 134 13.99 1.94 -5.72
C VAL A 134 15.29 2.53 -5.20
N ILE A 135 15.97 1.83 -4.29
CA ILE A 135 17.18 2.33 -3.62
C ILE A 135 18.30 2.71 -4.60
N PRO A 136 18.61 1.90 -5.64
CA PRO A 136 19.67 2.27 -6.58
C PRO A 136 19.45 3.61 -7.29
N GLY A 137 18.22 4.15 -7.29
CA GLY A 137 17.87 5.45 -7.86
C GLY A 137 17.59 6.56 -6.85
N MET A 138 17.64 6.30 -5.54
CA MET A 138 17.32 7.30 -4.50
C MET A 138 18.57 7.97 -3.91
N ALA A 139 18.66 9.29 -4.02
CA ALA A 139 19.62 10.10 -3.27
C ALA A 139 19.06 10.39 -1.86
N SER A 140 19.27 9.46 -0.92
CA SER A 140 18.70 9.52 0.44
C SER A 140 18.93 10.84 1.20
N GLN A 141 20.03 11.55 0.93
CA GLN A 141 20.37 12.81 1.60
C GLN A 141 19.49 13.99 1.14
N GLU A 142 18.95 13.95 -0.08
CA GLU A 142 18.11 15.01 -0.64
C GLU A 142 16.64 14.85 -0.25
N ILE A 143 16.20 13.61 0.01
CA ILE A 143 14.79 13.29 0.26
C ILE A 143 14.37 13.62 1.70
N ILE A 144 15.26 13.38 2.68
CA ILE A 144 14.93 13.54 4.11
C ILE A 144 14.43 14.96 4.45
N PRO A 145 15.08 16.05 4.02
CA PRO A 145 14.60 17.40 4.30
C PRO A 145 13.16 17.64 3.81
N HIS A 146 12.83 17.18 2.60
CA HIS A 146 11.49 17.30 2.05
C HIS A 146 10.46 16.50 2.86
N LEU A 147 10.81 15.28 3.30
CA LEU A 147 9.92 14.50 4.16
C LEU A 147 9.64 15.17 5.50
N ILE A 148 10.62 15.88 6.07
CA ILE A 148 10.43 16.65 7.30
C ILE A 148 9.46 17.82 7.05
N GLU A 149 9.66 18.56 5.96
CA GLU A 149 8.77 19.68 5.58
C GLU A 149 7.34 19.21 5.29
N ASP A 150 7.18 18.13 4.54
CA ASP A 150 5.88 17.53 4.23
C ASP A 150 5.18 17.03 5.50
N SER A 151 5.90 16.35 6.39
CA SER A 151 5.37 15.86 7.67
C SER A 151 4.90 17.02 8.55
N ALA A 152 5.70 18.08 8.68
CA ALA A 152 5.34 19.27 9.45
C ALA A 152 4.09 19.98 8.86
N SER A 153 3.98 20.03 7.53
CA SER A 153 2.83 20.62 6.83
C SER A 153 1.56 19.81 7.06
N LEU A 154 1.65 18.48 6.95
CA LEU A 154 0.56 17.57 7.29
C LEU A 154 0.15 17.70 8.75
N GLU A 155 1.12 17.73 9.67
CA GLU A 155 0.87 17.85 11.10
C GLU A 155 0.09 19.14 11.41
N HIS A 156 0.54 20.28 10.87
CA HIS A 156 -0.14 21.56 11.02
C HIS A 156 -1.58 21.52 10.50
N PHE A 157 -1.79 20.95 9.30
CA PHE A 157 -3.12 20.84 8.70
C PHE A 157 -4.06 19.98 9.56
N TRP A 158 -3.59 18.82 10.02
CA TRP A 158 -4.42 17.87 10.76
C TRP A 158 -4.63 18.28 12.21
N LYS A 159 -3.69 18.98 12.86
CA LYS A 159 -3.91 19.62 14.17
C LYS A 159 -5.05 20.64 14.12
N ARG A 160 -5.14 21.43 13.04
CA ARG A 160 -6.24 22.41 12.86
C ARG A 160 -7.60 21.76 12.57
N ARG A 161 -7.60 20.53 12.06
CA ARG A 161 -8.82 19.73 11.81
C ARG A 161 -9.09 18.71 12.91
N TYR A 162 -8.24 18.65 13.92
CA TYR A 162 -8.41 17.73 15.02
C TYR A 162 -9.74 18.01 15.69
N SER A 163 -10.53 16.95 15.81
CA SER A 163 -11.75 16.95 16.59
C SER A 163 -11.78 15.63 17.33
N GLU A 164 -12.16 15.68 18.60
CA GLU A 164 -12.34 14.49 19.42
C GLU A 164 -13.32 13.52 18.73
N GLU A 165 -14.33 14.00 18.02
CA GLU A 165 -15.29 13.15 17.32
C GLU A 165 -14.75 12.50 16.03
N CYS A 166 -13.50 12.76 15.65
CA CYS A 166 -12.90 12.33 14.40
C CYS A 166 -11.70 11.39 14.61
N PRO A 167 -11.91 10.05 14.70
CA PRO A 167 -10.83 9.07 14.90
C PRO A 167 -9.80 9.07 13.75
N VAL A 168 -10.21 9.52 12.56
CA VAL A 168 -9.34 9.71 11.39
C VAL A 168 -8.21 10.69 11.69
N SER A 169 -8.54 11.86 12.24
CA SER A 169 -7.55 12.92 12.52
C SER A 169 -6.49 12.45 13.52
N PHE A 170 -6.93 11.74 14.56
CA PHE A 170 -6.05 11.12 15.55
C PHE A 170 -5.11 10.10 14.91
N LEU A 171 -5.63 9.15 14.12
CA LEU A 171 -4.81 8.14 13.45
C LEU A 171 -3.73 8.78 12.56
N ILE A 172 -4.12 9.79 11.77
CA ILE A 172 -3.19 10.48 10.87
C ILE A 172 -2.09 11.19 11.66
N LEU A 173 -2.44 11.91 12.72
CA LEU A 173 -1.46 12.57 13.59
C LEU A 173 -0.52 11.57 14.27
N ALA A 174 -1.04 10.42 14.73
CA ALA A 174 -0.22 9.35 15.29
C ALA A 174 0.79 8.79 14.26
N MET A 175 0.35 8.62 13.00
CA MET A 175 1.23 8.17 11.92
C MET A 175 2.29 9.21 11.57
N ILE A 176 1.96 10.49 11.55
CA ILE A 176 2.93 11.58 11.35
C ILE A 176 3.98 11.56 12.46
N GLY A 177 3.56 11.44 13.72
CA GLY A 177 4.50 11.33 14.84
C GLY A 177 5.40 10.09 14.76
N TYR A 178 4.87 8.95 14.29
CA TYR A 178 5.68 7.74 14.07
C TYR A 178 6.70 7.93 12.93
N ILE A 179 6.30 8.60 11.84
CA ILE A 179 7.19 8.99 10.73
C ILE A 179 8.34 9.87 11.24
N GLU A 180 8.05 10.93 11.98
CA GLU A 180 9.06 11.87 12.49
C GLU A 180 10.08 11.20 13.41
N LYS A 181 9.61 10.31 14.29
CA LYS A 181 10.49 9.48 15.12
C LYS A 181 11.39 8.59 14.28
N ALA A 182 10.84 7.97 13.22
CA ALA A 182 11.62 7.11 12.35
C ALA A 182 12.70 7.91 11.62
N ILE A 183 12.34 9.07 11.05
CA ILE A 183 13.28 10.00 10.39
C ILE A 183 14.43 10.35 11.33
N THR A 184 14.14 10.65 12.60
CA THR A 184 15.17 10.97 13.60
C THR A 184 16.15 9.79 13.80
N LYS A 185 15.63 8.55 13.87
CA LYS A 185 16.43 7.33 14.03
C LYS A 185 17.25 6.96 12.80
N LEU A 186 16.82 7.36 11.59
CA LEU A 186 17.55 7.09 10.33
C LEU A 186 18.97 7.68 10.30
N SER A 187 19.26 8.68 11.13
CA SER A 187 20.61 9.24 11.28
C SER A 187 21.61 8.22 11.82
N GLY A 188 21.15 7.29 12.68
CA GLY A 188 21.98 6.25 13.30
C GLY A 188 22.16 4.98 12.47
N ILE A 189 21.35 4.79 11.42
CA ILE A 189 21.38 3.57 10.59
C ILE A 189 22.56 3.64 9.60
N GLN A 190 23.48 2.70 9.74
CA GLN A 190 24.67 2.60 8.88
C GLN A 190 24.39 1.85 7.57
N ASP A 191 23.48 0.88 7.57
CA ASP A 191 23.16 0.11 6.37
C ASP A 191 22.38 0.99 5.37
N PRO A 192 22.95 1.33 4.20
CA PRO A 192 22.32 2.21 3.22
C PRO A 192 21.08 1.56 2.58
N VAL A 193 21.00 0.23 2.54
CA VAL A 193 19.85 -0.51 2.04
C VAL A 193 18.70 -0.39 3.05
N HIS A 194 18.93 -0.68 4.32
CA HIS A 194 17.87 -0.55 5.34
C HIS A 194 17.37 0.88 5.47
N LYS A 195 18.30 1.84 5.47
CA LYS A 195 17.97 3.27 5.43
C LYS A 195 17.16 3.62 4.19
N GLY A 196 17.57 3.15 3.01
CA GLY A 196 16.89 3.42 1.75
C GLY A 196 15.47 2.84 1.67
N VAL A 197 15.27 1.59 2.12
CA VAL A 197 13.92 1.00 2.17
C VAL A 197 13.03 1.80 3.12
N CYS A 198 13.52 2.15 4.32
CA CYS A 198 12.74 2.90 5.29
C CYS A 198 12.37 4.31 4.78
N ILE A 199 13.30 5.03 4.14
CA ILE A 199 13.01 6.31 3.48
C ILE A 199 11.94 6.14 2.39
N ALA A 200 12.01 5.08 1.58
CA ALA A 200 11.01 4.81 0.56
C ALA A 200 9.62 4.53 1.18
N SER A 201 9.56 3.75 2.27
CA SER A 201 8.32 3.48 3.01
C SER A 201 7.73 4.74 3.65
N ILE A 202 8.57 5.61 4.21
CA ILE A 202 8.13 6.90 4.77
C ILE A 202 7.60 7.80 3.67
N SER A 203 8.36 7.97 2.59
CA SER A 203 7.93 8.73 1.41
C SER A 203 6.57 8.24 0.92
N GLU A 204 6.38 6.92 0.96
CA GLU A 204 5.14 6.30 0.54
C GLU A 204 3.98 6.59 1.47
N LEU A 205 4.18 6.48 2.77
CA LEU A 205 3.10 6.77 3.70
C LEU A 205 2.76 8.27 3.67
N THR A 206 3.76 9.16 3.67
CA THR A 206 3.59 10.61 3.63
C THR A 206 2.78 11.05 2.41
N ALA A 207 3.13 10.60 1.21
CA ALA A 207 2.39 11.01 0.02
C ALA A 207 0.94 10.46 0.05
N LYS A 208 0.68 9.27 0.62
CA LYS A 208 -0.70 8.76 0.76
C LYS A 208 -1.51 9.64 1.69
N LEU A 209 -0.90 10.10 2.78
CA LEU A 209 -1.51 11.07 3.68
C LEU A 209 -1.80 12.39 2.95
N ILE A 210 -0.90 12.86 2.07
CA ILE A 210 -1.14 14.05 1.22
C ILE A 210 -2.34 13.83 0.29
N ASP A 211 -2.39 12.73 -0.46
CA ASP A 211 -3.49 12.42 -1.38
C ASP A 211 -4.86 12.45 -0.66
N LEU A 212 -4.91 11.87 0.55
CA LEU A 212 -6.11 11.89 1.40
C LEU A 212 -6.46 13.29 1.91
N THR A 213 -5.43 14.06 2.29
CA THR A 213 -5.54 15.44 2.75
C THR A 213 -6.10 16.34 1.66
N SER A 214 -5.66 16.17 0.41
CA SER A 214 -6.14 16.93 -0.74
C SER A 214 -7.61 16.70 -1.06
N GLY A 215 -8.15 15.52 -0.73
CA GLY A 215 -9.58 15.23 -0.89
C GLY A 215 -10.50 15.90 0.14
N CYS A 216 -9.94 16.61 1.13
CA CYS A 216 -10.68 17.19 2.26
C CYS A 216 -10.99 18.70 2.05
N GLU A 217 -11.80 19.04 1.04
CA GLU A 217 -12.09 20.42 0.60
C GLU A 217 -13.20 21.21 1.37
N ILE A 218 -13.45 21.00 2.70
CA ILE A 218 -14.22 21.90 3.64
C ILE A 218 -15.78 21.65 3.76
N PRO A 219 -16.53 21.90 4.90
CA PRO A 219 -16.26 21.86 6.35
C PRO A 219 -17.19 20.95 7.23
N GLU A 220 -16.92 20.97 8.55
CA GLU A 220 -17.64 20.47 9.75
C GLU A 220 -17.65 18.97 10.06
N LYS A 221 -17.76 18.08 9.07
CA LYS A 221 -17.68 16.64 9.32
C LYS A 221 -16.58 16.00 8.48
N CYS A 222 -15.82 15.09 9.09
CA CYS A 222 -14.83 14.31 8.38
C CYS A 222 -15.51 13.57 7.22
N PRO A 223 -15.14 13.84 5.96
CA PRO A 223 -15.80 13.22 4.81
C PRO A 223 -15.40 11.76 4.62
N LEU A 224 -14.41 11.28 5.38
CA LEU A 224 -13.83 9.96 5.24
C LEU A 224 -14.52 8.99 6.21
N SER A 225 -15.11 7.92 5.66
CA SER A 225 -15.41 6.75 6.47
C SER A 225 -14.10 6.20 7.02
N PHE A 226 -14.01 6.04 8.34
CA PHE A 226 -12.83 5.49 9.01
C PHE A 226 -12.40 4.14 8.41
N LYS A 227 -13.38 3.30 8.02
CA LYS A 227 -13.13 2.02 7.36
C LYS A 227 -12.46 2.17 5.99
N HIS A 228 -12.91 3.14 5.19
CA HIS A 228 -12.34 3.37 3.86
C HIS A 228 -10.90 3.90 3.96
N LEU A 229 -10.68 4.85 4.87
CA LEU A 229 -9.34 5.34 5.19
C LEU A 229 -8.41 4.20 5.61
N LEU A 230 -8.85 3.37 6.56
CA LEU A 230 -8.07 2.22 7.02
C LEU A 230 -7.77 1.28 5.86
N SER A 231 -8.72 0.98 4.99
CA SER A 231 -8.45 0.10 3.85
C SER A 231 -7.42 0.65 2.86
N ASP A 232 -7.32 1.98 2.74
CA ASP A 232 -6.39 2.62 1.81
C ASP A 232 -4.99 2.81 2.40
N LEU A 233 -4.88 2.99 3.73
CA LEU A 233 -3.61 3.21 4.42
C LEU A 233 -3.01 1.96 5.05
N SER A 234 -3.83 0.97 5.41
CA SER A 234 -3.42 -0.14 6.26
C SER A 234 -2.20 -0.89 5.73
N GLU A 235 -2.14 -1.13 4.44
CA GLU A 235 -1.04 -1.87 3.81
C GLU A 235 0.29 -1.10 3.92
N HIS A 236 0.24 0.22 3.76
CA HIS A 236 1.40 1.11 3.87
C HIS A 236 1.85 1.28 5.33
N ILE A 237 0.91 1.49 6.24
CA ILE A 237 1.16 1.55 7.68
C ILE A 237 1.78 0.23 8.15
N SER A 238 1.17 -0.90 7.78
CA SER A 238 1.62 -2.23 8.20
C SER A 238 3.00 -2.55 7.65
N PHE A 239 3.29 -2.21 6.40
CA PHE A 239 4.63 -2.40 5.84
C PHE A 239 5.66 -1.53 6.54
N PHE A 240 5.36 -0.26 6.79
CA PHE A 240 6.27 0.66 7.47
C PHE A 240 6.56 0.23 8.92
N ASP A 241 5.50 -0.06 9.69
CA ASP A 241 5.56 -0.58 11.06
C ASP A 241 6.35 -1.91 11.14
N TRP A 242 6.03 -2.87 10.26
CA TRP A 242 6.78 -4.12 10.14
C TRP A 242 8.24 -3.87 9.81
N TYR A 243 8.53 -2.98 8.85
CA TYR A 243 9.91 -2.74 8.43
C TYR A 243 10.74 -2.14 9.55
N CYS A 244 10.19 -1.14 10.25
CA CYS A 244 10.85 -0.48 11.35
C CYS A 244 11.14 -1.45 12.51
N SER A 245 10.15 -2.24 12.92
CA SER A 245 10.29 -3.21 14.01
C SER A 245 11.22 -4.36 13.65
N HIS A 246 11.08 -4.92 12.46
CA HIS A 246 11.89 -6.06 12.00
C HIS A 246 13.39 -5.72 11.87
N HIS A 247 13.72 -4.47 11.54
CA HIS A 247 15.09 -4.00 11.37
C HIS A 247 15.60 -3.14 12.54
N GLY A 248 14.90 -3.12 13.67
CA GLY A 248 15.34 -2.43 14.89
C GLY A 248 15.44 -0.90 14.77
N ILE A 249 14.67 -0.29 13.87
CA ILE A 249 14.63 1.16 13.66
C ILE A 249 13.76 1.83 14.72
N LEU A 250 12.55 1.30 14.90
CA LEU A 250 11.58 1.67 15.93
C LEU A 250 10.84 0.41 16.37
N GLU A 251 10.34 0.42 17.59
CA GLU A 251 9.40 -0.60 18.07
C GLU A 251 8.10 -0.55 17.25
N SER A 252 7.35 -1.66 17.26
CA SER A 252 6.09 -1.71 16.55
C SER A 252 5.12 -0.70 17.17
N VAL A 253 4.30 -0.07 16.33
CA VAL A 253 3.25 0.86 16.75
C VAL A 253 2.34 0.25 17.82
N SER A 254 2.08 -1.07 17.79
CA SER A 254 1.28 -1.74 18.82
C SER A 254 1.96 -1.85 20.18
N ASP A 255 3.30 -1.76 20.19
CA ASP A 255 4.14 -1.95 21.38
C ASP A 255 4.61 -0.61 21.96
N ILE A 256 4.40 0.50 21.23
CA ILE A 256 4.67 1.85 21.73
C ILE A 256 3.74 2.11 22.92
N ASP A 257 4.35 2.45 24.05
CA ASP A 257 3.61 2.99 25.17
C ASP A 257 3.04 4.36 24.81
N PHE A 258 1.76 4.38 24.43
CA PHE A 258 1.05 5.61 24.13
C PHE A 258 0.73 6.43 25.39
N SER A 259 0.99 5.94 26.61
CA SER A 259 0.72 6.71 27.84
C SER A 259 1.55 7.99 27.94
N GLU A 260 2.68 8.06 27.23
CA GLU A 260 3.47 9.30 27.08
C GLU A 260 2.82 10.32 26.12
N PHE A 261 1.90 9.87 25.26
CA PHE A 261 1.30 10.68 24.18
C PHE A 261 -0.20 10.93 24.38
N ILE A 262 -0.86 10.06 25.15
CA ILE A 262 -2.30 9.94 25.28
C ILE A 262 -2.58 9.68 26.76
N ASN A 263 -3.26 10.63 27.41
CA ASN A 263 -3.70 10.40 28.78
C ASN A 263 -4.78 9.29 28.82
N GLU A 264 -5.00 8.71 30.00
CA GLU A 264 -5.92 7.57 30.16
C GLU A 264 -7.37 7.89 29.74
N GLU A 265 -7.77 9.16 29.85
CA GLU A 265 -9.09 9.66 29.45
C GLU A 265 -9.26 9.63 27.92
N GLU A 266 -8.25 10.08 27.19
CA GLU A 266 -8.18 10.07 25.73
C GLU A 266 -8.16 8.63 25.18
N LEU A 267 -7.46 7.71 25.85
CA LEU A 267 -7.44 6.29 25.47
C LEU A 267 -8.84 5.66 25.61
N LYS A 268 -9.50 5.86 26.75
CA LYS A 268 -10.88 5.37 26.99
C LYS A 268 -11.87 5.96 25.98
N ARG A 269 -11.67 7.22 25.61
CA ARG A 269 -12.48 7.93 24.61
C ARG A 269 -12.33 7.31 23.22
N LEU A 270 -11.10 7.09 22.76
CA LEU A 270 -10.81 6.45 21.47
C LEU A 270 -11.39 5.04 21.42
N GLN A 271 -11.24 4.24 22.48
CA GLN A 271 -11.85 2.91 22.60
C GLN A 271 -13.36 2.96 22.42
N LYS A 272 -14.05 3.92 23.06
CA LYS A 272 -15.49 4.11 22.92
C LYS A 272 -15.90 4.49 21.50
N ILE A 273 -15.14 5.36 20.83
CA ILE A 273 -15.39 5.76 19.44
C ILE A 273 -15.22 4.57 18.49
N PHE A 274 -14.18 3.76 18.67
CA PHE A 274 -13.98 2.57 17.84
C PHE A 274 -15.13 1.58 18.00
N GLN A 275 -15.58 1.34 19.24
CA GLN A 275 -16.74 0.47 19.53
C GLN A 275 -18.04 1.01 18.93
N THR A 276 -18.29 2.33 18.95
CA THR A 276 -19.51 2.90 18.35
C THR A 276 -19.42 2.97 16.82
N THR A 277 -18.23 3.07 16.24
CA THR A 277 -18.03 3.07 14.78
C THR A 277 -18.24 1.68 14.18
N GLU A 278 -17.99 0.61 14.94
CA GLU A 278 -18.35 -0.77 14.57
C GLU A 278 -19.87 -1.04 14.57
N LEU A 279 -20.65 -0.25 15.34
CA LEU A 279 -22.10 -0.46 15.54
C LEU A 279 -23.00 0.32 14.57
N ILE A 280 -22.45 1.17 13.70
CA ILE A 280 -23.24 1.98 12.73
C ILE A 280 -23.45 1.25 11.39
N TYR A 281 -23.10 -0.03 11.31
CA TYR A 281 -23.31 -0.89 10.14
C TYR A 281 -23.94 -2.23 10.50
#